data_AF-A0A7S0U6U4-F1
#
_entry.id   AF-A0A7S0U6U4-F1
#
_cell.length_a   1.000
_cell.length_b   1.000
_cell.length_c   1.000
_cell.angle_alpha   90.00
_cell.angle_beta   90.00
_cell.angle_gamma   90.00
#
_symmetry.space_group_name_H-M   'P 1'
#
loop_
_entity.id
_entity.type
_entity.pdbx_description
1 polymer ?
#
loop_
_entity_poly.entity_id
_entity_poly.type
_entity_poly.pdbx_seq_one_letter_code
_entity_poly.pdbx_strand_id
1 'polypeptide(L)'
;MSDRKQRMLGGLEGAASASQVKMNTLMEECDRLEADAKNGQEEGEKELAGLETELERQKGVMKRIDEEVEGLTQDSNRMKDELMSITQRAKDGLVAKETISRIAEEGKNKAEAVRGRLQEAGNRKMEADEQVKKTTQEIESKRFRMQEAQLKLTGALEEARIRASEAKMEHSKDKQALDKALGGIKDEADKVSRELEEAEREHAHALDKAGLIERALEGLESHKAGMAELERRVRECQERLDEASKRCDEAVRAAQMVRAAKEALEADIAGRHGAVEGMTSALEECKRGVEDGVEALKKRVKEAEEECIIKTKEVEKRLDDRDLNALDGAKLIAKEVQEAGLARVTARTTGEARGAEMCDEILKAEAAWVRGLDAATLWEEEKDTVWEGAMGAGGSDKVKRDSKERKERDELVEGLKREIENSKRRLESSASAVKAKEEAQKLLEGTLETLRKEQEAAKLALVRKEEESKKDIDDLRREKEETEMVLRRRMEEAEGTRDRALKEIEETKENNERMTARLREESERAKEKVRERDEQLEKLKHKWEEATTVMQTLKRVASKERLEMKAAAERIQSLPEKVEKAKGIAMQLRETQQQETEILKG
;
A
#
# COMPACT_ATOMS: atom_id res chain seq x y z
N MET A 1 -8.76 -89.27 2.44
CA MET A 1 -8.03 -88.00 2.66
C MET A 1 -8.19 -87.00 1.50
N SER A 2 -8.57 -87.43 0.29
CA SER A 2 -8.77 -86.58 -0.90
C SER A 2 -9.83 -85.48 -0.72
N ASP A 3 -11.04 -85.81 -0.27
CA ASP A 3 -12.16 -84.86 -0.23
C ASP A 3 -12.01 -83.72 0.76
N ARG A 4 -11.25 -83.92 1.84
CA ARG A 4 -11.02 -82.89 2.87
C ARG A 4 -9.97 -81.88 2.39
N LYS A 5 -8.92 -82.34 1.69
CA LYS A 5 -7.93 -81.47 1.03
C LYS A 5 -8.56 -80.70 -0.12
N GLN A 6 -9.37 -81.33 -0.96
CA GLN A 6 -10.11 -80.64 -2.04
C GLN A 6 -11.07 -79.58 -1.51
N ARG A 7 -11.79 -79.85 -0.41
CA ARG A 7 -12.64 -78.83 0.22
C ARG A 7 -11.87 -77.65 0.81
N MET A 8 -10.67 -77.87 1.36
CA MET A 8 -9.85 -76.76 1.87
C MET A 8 -9.22 -75.94 0.74
N LEU A 9 -8.75 -76.58 -0.32
CA LEU A 9 -8.24 -75.88 -1.51
C LEU A 9 -9.33 -75.07 -2.20
N GLY A 10 -10.53 -75.63 -2.40
CA GLY A 10 -11.66 -74.89 -2.97
C GLY A 10 -12.12 -73.73 -2.08
N GLY A 11 -12.00 -73.84 -0.76
CA GLY A 11 -12.27 -72.73 0.17
C GLY A 11 -11.24 -71.60 0.06
N LEU A 12 -9.97 -71.93 -0.11
CA LEU A 12 -8.89 -70.96 -0.31
C LEU A 12 -8.95 -70.30 -1.69
N GLU A 13 -9.27 -71.05 -2.75
CA GLU A 13 -9.48 -70.51 -4.10
C GLU A 13 -10.67 -69.55 -4.15
N GLY A 14 -11.75 -69.88 -3.43
CA GLY A 14 -12.91 -69.01 -3.25
C GLY A 14 -12.56 -67.71 -2.52
N ALA A 15 -11.74 -67.78 -1.46
CA ALA A 15 -11.28 -66.61 -0.72
C ALA A 15 -10.37 -65.70 -1.58
N ALA A 16 -9.37 -66.27 -2.26
CA ALA A 16 -8.48 -65.51 -3.14
C ALA A 16 -9.24 -64.84 -4.31
N SER A 17 -10.22 -65.54 -4.88
CA SER A 17 -11.07 -64.99 -5.94
C SER A 17 -11.97 -63.86 -5.43
N ALA A 18 -12.56 -64.00 -4.23
CA ALA A 18 -13.37 -62.95 -3.61
C ALA A 18 -12.54 -61.71 -3.29
N SER A 19 -11.33 -61.88 -2.74
CA SER A 19 -10.39 -60.77 -2.47
C SER A 19 -9.95 -60.08 -3.76
N GLN A 20 -9.80 -60.81 -4.88
CA GLN A 20 -9.45 -60.23 -6.17
C GLN A 20 -10.59 -59.41 -6.79
N VAL A 21 -11.84 -59.89 -6.68
CA VAL A 21 -13.03 -59.14 -7.11
C VAL A 21 -13.17 -57.85 -6.30
N LYS A 22 -13.01 -57.92 -4.97
CA LYS A 22 -13.04 -56.76 -4.07
C LYS A 22 -11.97 -55.73 -4.43
N MET A 23 -10.75 -56.16 -4.75
CA MET A 23 -9.66 -55.29 -5.20
C MET A 23 -10.02 -54.57 -6.51
N ASN A 24 -10.54 -55.30 -7.50
CA ASN A 24 -10.89 -54.71 -8.80
C ASN A 24 -12.03 -53.69 -8.67
N THR A 25 -13.07 -53.99 -7.88
CA THR A 25 -14.18 -53.05 -7.63
C THR A 25 -13.69 -51.74 -6.99
N LEU A 26 -12.77 -51.82 -6.04
CA LEU A 26 -12.21 -50.63 -5.38
C LEU A 26 -11.31 -49.81 -6.32
N MET A 27 -10.58 -50.45 -7.24
CA MET A 27 -9.82 -49.70 -8.25
C MET A 27 -10.73 -49.01 -9.26
N GLU A 28 -11.82 -49.66 -9.70
CA GLU A 28 -12.83 -49.02 -10.55
C GLU A 28 -13.52 -47.83 -9.85
N GLU A 29 -13.72 -47.90 -8.54
CA GLU A 29 -14.25 -46.80 -7.73
C GLU A 29 -13.26 -45.62 -7.66
N CYS A 30 -11.95 -45.89 -7.49
CA CYS A 30 -10.91 -44.86 -7.58
C CYS A 30 -10.91 -44.18 -8.96
N ASP A 31 -10.95 -44.96 -10.05
CA ASP A 31 -10.94 -44.42 -11.41
C ASP A 31 -12.16 -43.52 -11.69
N ARG A 32 -13.34 -43.90 -11.17
CA ARG A 32 -14.56 -43.07 -11.26
C ARG A 32 -14.44 -41.78 -10.47
N LEU A 33 -13.94 -41.84 -9.24
CA LEU A 33 -13.73 -40.65 -8.41
C LEU A 33 -12.70 -39.70 -9.04
N GLU A 34 -11.64 -40.22 -9.67
CA GLU A 34 -10.66 -39.40 -10.41
C GLU A 34 -11.29 -38.76 -11.66
N ALA A 35 -12.16 -39.47 -12.38
CA ALA A 35 -12.89 -38.92 -13.52
C ALA A 35 -13.88 -37.82 -13.11
N ASP A 36 -14.65 -38.04 -12.03
CA ASP A 36 -15.59 -37.06 -11.48
C ASP A 36 -14.87 -35.83 -10.93
N ALA A 37 -13.68 -36.01 -10.32
CA ALA A 37 -12.79 -34.93 -9.89
C ALA A 37 -12.48 -33.98 -11.04
N LYS A 38 -12.07 -34.58 -12.16
CA LYS A 38 -11.57 -33.86 -13.33
C LYS A 38 -12.69 -33.12 -14.02
N ASN A 39 -13.85 -33.76 -14.19
CA ASN A 39 -15.03 -33.13 -14.77
C ASN A 39 -15.53 -31.96 -13.90
N GLY A 40 -15.62 -32.14 -12.58
CA GLY A 40 -16.05 -31.08 -11.67
C GLY A 40 -15.08 -29.90 -11.62
N GLN A 41 -13.77 -30.16 -11.73
CA GLN A 41 -12.76 -29.10 -11.84
C GLN A 41 -12.88 -28.33 -13.16
N GLU A 42 -13.00 -29.03 -14.29
CA GLU A 42 -13.14 -28.39 -15.61
C GLU A 42 -14.41 -27.54 -15.73
N GLU A 43 -15.54 -27.97 -15.16
CA GLU A 43 -16.77 -27.18 -15.11
C GLU A 43 -16.60 -25.94 -14.22
N GLY A 44 -16.02 -26.09 -13.02
CA GLY A 44 -15.76 -24.98 -12.12
C GLY A 44 -14.81 -23.93 -12.72
N GLU A 45 -13.76 -24.37 -13.43
CA GLU A 45 -12.82 -23.49 -14.12
C GLU A 45 -13.48 -22.73 -15.29
N LYS A 46 -14.36 -23.37 -16.06
CA LYS A 46 -15.12 -22.71 -17.14
C LYS A 46 -16.05 -21.61 -16.60
N GLU A 47 -16.74 -21.90 -15.50
CA GLU A 47 -17.63 -20.91 -14.88
C GLU A 47 -16.85 -19.74 -14.28
N LEU A 48 -15.69 -20.00 -13.66
CA LEU A 48 -14.78 -18.95 -13.17
C LEU A 48 -14.26 -18.07 -14.30
N ALA A 49 -13.81 -18.68 -15.40
CA ALA A 49 -13.35 -17.94 -16.58
C ALA A 49 -14.46 -17.04 -17.16
N GLY A 50 -15.72 -17.50 -17.16
CA GLY A 50 -16.86 -16.69 -17.54
C GLY A 50 -17.06 -15.46 -16.65
N LEU A 51 -16.98 -15.63 -15.33
CA LEU A 51 -17.10 -14.53 -14.36
C LEU A 51 -15.92 -13.55 -14.44
N GLU A 52 -14.70 -14.03 -14.64
CA GLU A 52 -13.50 -13.20 -14.80
C GLU A 52 -13.58 -12.36 -16.08
N THR A 53 -14.08 -12.95 -17.18
CA THR A 53 -14.31 -12.22 -18.44
C THR A 53 -15.36 -11.12 -18.25
N GLU A 54 -16.43 -11.40 -17.52
CA GLU A 54 -17.49 -10.43 -17.21
C GLU A 54 -16.98 -9.32 -16.28
N LEU A 55 -16.15 -9.65 -15.28
CA LEU A 55 -15.50 -8.67 -14.41
C LEU A 55 -14.60 -7.73 -15.22
N GLU A 56 -13.83 -8.26 -16.17
CA GLU A 56 -12.95 -7.45 -17.02
C GLU A 56 -13.76 -6.55 -17.97
N ARG A 57 -14.88 -7.05 -18.48
CA ARG A 57 -15.85 -6.25 -19.26
C ARG A 57 -16.39 -5.08 -18.42
N GLN A 58 -16.76 -5.32 -17.17
CA GLN A 58 -17.29 -4.30 -16.25
C GLN A 58 -16.22 -3.26 -15.88
N LYS A 59 -14.98 -3.68 -15.59
CA LYS A 59 -13.84 -2.75 -15.40
C LYS A 59 -13.60 -1.86 -16.62
N GLY A 60 -13.74 -2.42 -17.82
CA GLY A 60 -13.67 -1.65 -19.07
C GLY A 60 -14.81 -0.64 -19.24
N VAL A 61 -16.01 -0.92 -18.73
CA VAL A 61 -17.11 0.05 -18.66
C VAL A 61 -16.79 1.16 -17.65
N MET A 62 -16.33 0.80 -16.45
CA MET A 62 -15.93 1.74 -15.40
C MET A 62 -14.85 2.72 -15.87
N LYS A 63 -13.82 2.22 -16.56
CA LYS A 63 -12.76 3.05 -17.15
C LYS A 63 -13.29 4.10 -18.13
N ARG A 64 -14.26 3.72 -18.98
CA ARG A 64 -14.90 4.66 -19.92
C ARG A 64 -15.70 5.73 -19.20
N ILE A 65 -16.33 5.39 -18.08
CA ILE A 65 -17.06 6.36 -17.25
C ILE A 65 -16.08 7.31 -16.57
N ASP A 66 -14.93 6.82 -16.08
CA ASP A 66 -13.87 7.68 -15.52
C ASP A 66 -13.33 8.68 -16.56
N GLU A 67 -13.06 8.22 -17.79
CA GLU A 67 -12.65 9.08 -18.91
C GLU A 67 -13.75 10.12 -19.25
N GLU A 68 -15.02 9.73 -19.20
CA GLU A 68 -16.17 10.64 -19.39
C GLU A 68 -16.25 11.70 -18.27
N VAL A 69 -16.07 11.30 -17.00
CA VAL A 69 -16.08 12.20 -15.84
C VAL A 69 -14.90 13.18 -15.88
N GLU A 70 -13.70 12.71 -16.24
CA GLU A 70 -12.53 13.57 -16.43
C GLU A 70 -12.76 14.60 -17.53
N GLY A 71 -13.30 14.18 -18.68
CA GLY A 71 -13.65 15.08 -19.78
C GLY A 71 -14.68 16.15 -19.37
N LEU A 72 -15.76 15.74 -18.71
CA LEU A 72 -16.78 16.67 -18.20
C LEU A 72 -16.23 17.62 -17.13
N THR A 73 -15.26 17.17 -16.33
CA THR A 73 -14.59 18.00 -15.33
C THR A 73 -13.68 19.05 -15.99
N GLN A 74 -12.96 18.68 -17.04
CA GLN A 74 -12.18 19.62 -17.85
C GLN A 74 -13.07 20.66 -18.53
N ASP A 75 -14.19 20.23 -19.13
CA ASP A 75 -15.17 21.12 -19.75
C ASP A 75 -15.79 22.09 -18.72
N SER A 76 -16.11 21.59 -17.52
CA SER A 76 -16.60 22.41 -16.40
C SER A 76 -15.58 23.48 -15.97
N ASN A 77 -14.31 23.10 -15.82
CA ASN A 77 -13.23 24.02 -15.46
C ASN A 77 -13.00 25.07 -16.55
N ARG A 78 -13.00 24.66 -17.82
CA ARG A 78 -12.89 25.57 -18.96
C ARG A 78 -14.05 26.58 -19.00
N MET A 79 -15.28 26.14 -18.78
CA MET A 79 -16.43 27.05 -18.71
C MET A 79 -16.33 28.03 -17.54
N LYS A 80 -15.82 27.57 -16.39
CA LYS A 80 -15.57 28.43 -15.23
C LYS A 80 -14.55 29.52 -15.55
N ASP A 81 -13.46 29.17 -16.24
CA ASP A 81 -12.43 30.14 -16.65
C ASP A 81 -12.95 31.13 -17.71
N GLU A 82 -13.75 30.65 -18.68
CA GLU A 82 -14.42 31.50 -19.65
C GLU A 82 -15.39 32.49 -18.98
N LEU A 83 -16.21 32.01 -18.03
CA LEU A 83 -17.13 32.84 -17.25
C LEU A 83 -16.40 33.87 -16.37
N MET A 84 -15.28 33.47 -15.74
CA MET A 84 -14.42 34.38 -14.98
C MET A 84 -13.82 35.46 -15.87
N SER A 85 -13.34 35.09 -17.07
CA SER A 85 -12.81 36.03 -18.07
C SER A 85 -13.88 37.01 -18.58
N ILE A 86 -15.09 36.54 -18.83
CA ILE A 86 -16.23 37.38 -19.24
C ILE A 86 -16.61 38.34 -18.10
N THR A 87 -16.66 37.84 -16.86
CA THR A 87 -16.96 38.65 -15.67
C THR A 87 -15.90 39.72 -15.43
N GLN A 88 -14.62 39.41 -15.67
CA GLN A 88 -13.53 40.38 -15.56
C GLN A 88 -13.62 41.45 -16.66
N ARG A 89 -13.82 41.06 -17.93
CA ARG A 89 -14.03 42.02 -19.03
C ARG A 89 -15.25 42.92 -18.84
N ALA A 90 -16.29 42.41 -18.18
CA ALA A 90 -17.46 43.18 -17.79
C ALA A 90 -17.14 44.23 -16.71
N LYS A 91 -16.31 43.88 -15.71
CA LYS A 91 -15.82 44.83 -14.68
C LYS A 91 -14.96 45.93 -15.28
N ASP A 92 -14.17 45.61 -16.29
CA ASP A 92 -13.27 46.56 -16.97
C ASP A 92 -14.01 47.50 -17.96
N GLY A 93 -15.35 47.39 -18.08
CA GLY A 93 -16.17 48.28 -18.91
C GLY A 93 -16.06 48.03 -20.43
N LEU A 94 -15.47 46.91 -20.85
CA LEU A 94 -15.14 46.61 -22.25
C LEU A 94 -16.30 46.00 -23.06
N VAL A 95 -17.44 45.68 -22.45
CA VAL A 95 -18.58 45.00 -23.11
C VAL A 95 -19.92 45.59 -22.63
N ALA A 96 -20.87 45.80 -23.55
CA ALA A 96 -22.19 46.34 -23.23
C ALA A 96 -23.00 45.41 -22.30
N LYS A 97 -23.75 46.01 -21.37
CA LYS A 97 -24.49 45.33 -20.29
C LYS A 97 -25.44 44.22 -20.77
N GLU A 98 -26.15 44.44 -21.88
CA GLU A 98 -27.03 43.43 -22.51
C GLU A 98 -26.27 42.22 -23.06
N THR A 99 -25.06 42.44 -23.58
CA THR A 99 -24.22 41.35 -24.12
C THR A 99 -23.67 40.49 -22.99
N ILE A 100 -23.37 41.09 -21.84
CA ILE A 100 -22.96 40.39 -20.62
C ILE A 100 -24.10 39.53 -20.06
N SER A 101 -25.32 40.07 -19.99
CA SER A 101 -26.48 39.31 -19.51
C SER A 101 -26.78 38.09 -20.38
N ARG A 102 -26.74 38.23 -21.71
CA ARG A 102 -26.99 37.10 -22.63
C ARG A 102 -25.89 36.02 -22.53
N ILE A 103 -24.63 36.42 -22.44
CA ILE A 103 -23.50 35.48 -22.29
C ILE A 103 -23.54 34.78 -20.92
N ALA A 104 -23.94 35.49 -19.86
CA ALA A 104 -24.11 34.92 -18.53
C ALA A 104 -25.26 33.89 -18.49
N GLU A 105 -26.40 34.18 -19.15
CA GLU A 105 -27.55 33.25 -19.23
C GLU A 105 -27.18 31.99 -20.02
N GLU A 106 -26.54 32.14 -21.19
CA GLU A 106 -26.06 31.00 -21.99
C GLU A 106 -24.99 30.18 -21.27
N GLY A 107 -24.07 30.84 -20.56
CA GLY A 107 -23.04 30.18 -19.76
C GLY A 107 -23.62 29.44 -18.56
N LYS A 108 -24.65 30.00 -17.91
CA LYS A 108 -25.40 29.34 -16.83
C LYS A 108 -26.11 28.08 -17.33
N ASN A 109 -26.82 28.16 -18.46
CA ASN A 109 -27.51 27.01 -19.05
C ASN A 109 -26.53 25.89 -19.44
N LYS A 110 -25.36 26.23 -19.99
CA LYS A 110 -24.30 25.25 -20.30
C LYS A 110 -23.68 24.64 -19.04
N ALA A 111 -23.44 25.44 -18.01
CA ALA A 111 -22.91 24.97 -16.73
C ALA A 111 -23.90 24.03 -16.01
N GLU A 112 -25.19 24.31 -16.07
CA GLU A 112 -26.25 23.43 -15.54
C GLU A 112 -26.33 22.11 -16.33
N ALA A 113 -26.21 22.16 -17.66
CA ALA A 113 -26.17 20.95 -18.50
C ALA A 113 -24.94 20.07 -18.22
N VAL A 114 -23.75 20.67 -18.06
CA VAL A 114 -22.53 19.94 -17.68
C VAL A 114 -22.66 19.34 -16.28
N ARG A 115 -23.22 20.09 -15.32
CA ARG A 115 -23.47 19.60 -13.96
C ARG A 115 -24.43 18.41 -13.95
N GLY A 116 -25.51 18.46 -14.75
CA GLY A 116 -26.44 17.35 -14.90
C GLY A 116 -25.77 16.08 -15.45
N ARG A 117 -24.95 16.23 -16.51
CA ARG A 117 -24.17 15.12 -17.07
C ARG A 117 -23.15 14.54 -16.10
N LEU A 118 -22.48 15.39 -15.31
CA LEU A 118 -21.53 14.97 -14.27
C LEU A 118 -22.24 14.16 -13.18
N GLN A 119 -23.46 14.57 -12.79
CA GLN A 119 -24.28 13.84 -11.84
C GLN A 119 -24.74 12.48 -12.40
N GLU A 120 -25.20 12.43 -13.65
CA GLU A 120 -25.58 11.19 -14.32
C GLU A 120 -24.38 10.24 -14.50
N ALA A 121 -23.20 10.75 -14.86
CA ALA A 121 -21.97 9.97 -14.94
C ALA A 121 -21.52 9.46 -13.56
N GLY A 122 -21.66 10.28 -12.51
CA GLY A 122 -21.41 9.87 -11.13
C GLY A 122 -22.33 8.74 -10.66
N ASN A 123 -23.62 8.80 -11.00
CA ASN A 123 -24.56 7.72 -10.68
C ASN A 123 -24.21 6.44 -11.45
N ARG A 124 -23.92 6.54 -12.76
CA ARG A 124 -23.46 5.38 -13.57
C ARG A 124 -22.18 4.77 -13.03
N LYS A 125 -21.25 5.58 -12.52
CA LYS A 125 -20.03 5.12 -11.87
C LYS A 125 -20.34 4.31 -10.61
N MET A 126 -21.22 4.83 -9.75
CA MET A 126 -21.63 4.14 -8.52
C MET A 126 -22.29 2.79 -8.80
N GLU A 127 -23.18 2.72 -9.80
CA GLU A 127 -23.80 1.47 -10.24
C GLU A 127 -22.78 0.48 -10.82
N ALA A 128 -21.80 0.97 -11.59
CA ALA A 128 -20.74 0.14 -12.13
C ALA A 128 -19.80 -0.40 -11.03
N ASP A 129 -19.45 0.42 -10.04
CA ASP A 129 -18.67 0.01 -8.87
C ASP A 129 -19.38 -1.08 -8.07
N GLU A 130 -20.70 -0.96 -7.89
CA GLU A 130 -21.51 -1.96 -7.19
C GLU A 130 -21.58 -3.29 -7.96
N GLN A 131 -21.71 -3.24 -9.30
CA GLN A 131 -21.66 -4.44 -10.15
C GLN A 131 -20.30 -5.15 -10.07
N VAL A 132 -19.19 -4.38 -10.19
CA VAL A 132 -17.82 -4.91 -10.05
C VAL A 132 -17.64 -5.57 -8.70
N LYS A 133 -18.11 -4.94 -7.62
CA LYS A 133 -18.04 -5.49 -6.26
C LYS A 133 -18.82 -6.80 -6.13
N LYS A 134 -20.03 -6.86 -6.67
CA LYS A 134 -20.87 -8.06 -6.64
C LYS A 134 -20.22 -9.22 -7.42
N THR A 135 -19.76 -8.98 -8.64
CA THR A 135 -19.10 -10.01 -9.46
C THR A 135 -17.78 -10.47 -8.81
N THR A 136 -17.04 -9.57 -8.15
CA THR A 136 -15.84 -9.93 -7.37
C THR A 136 -16.18 -10.87 -6.21
N GLN A 137 -17.23 -10.58 -5.44
CA GLN A 137 -17.69 -11.45 -4.35
C GLN A 137 -18.17 -12.82 -4.85
N GLU A 138 -18.82 -12.86 -6.01
CA GLU A 138 -19.24 -14.12 -6.65
C GLU A 138 -18.03 -14.97 -7.08
N ILE A 139 -16.98 -14.36 -7.64
CA ILE A 139 -15.72 -15.03 -7.98
C ILE A 139 -15.05 -15.60 -6.73
N GLU A 140 -14.92 -14.82 -5.66
CA GLU A 140 -14.32 -15.27 -4.40
C GLU A 140 -15.10 -16.43 -3.78
N SER A 141 -16.44 -16.32 -3.75
CA SER A 141 -17.32 -17.37 -3.25
C SER A 141 -17.20 -18.66 -4.07
N LYS A 142 -17.09 -18.56 -5.40
CA LYS A 142 -16.88 -19.72 -6.28
C LYS A 142 -15.52 -20.35 -6.07
N ARG A 143 -14.44 -19.57 -5.98
CA ARG A 143 -13.08 -20.06 -5.68
C ARG A 143 -13.05 -20.81 -4.36
N PHE A 144 -13.70 -20.28 -3.33
CA PHE A 144 -13.80 -20.93 -2.03
C PHE A 144 -14.53 -22.28 -2.11
N ARG A 145 -15.69 -22.33 -2.76
CA ARG A 145 -16.44 -23.60 -2.94
C ARG A 145 -15.66 -24.63 -3.76
N MET A 146 -14.93 -24.19 -4.79
CA MET A 146 -14.05 -25.07 -5.56
C MET A 146 -12.92 -25.65 -4.72
N GLN A 147 -12.25 -24.84 -3.91
CA GLN A 147 -11.21 -25.33 -3.00
C GLN A 147 -11.78 -26.30 -1.96
N GLU A 148 -12.95 -26.01 -1.40
CA GLU A 148 -13.62 -26.91 -0.45
C GLU A 148 -14.00 -28.25 -1.11
N ALA A 149 -14.51 -28.21 -2.35
CA ALA A 149 -14.82 -29.41 -3.12
C ALA A 149 -13.56 -30.23 -3.44
N GLN A 150 -12.47 -29.58 -3.88
CA GLN A 150 -11.18 -30.23 -4.12
C GLN A 150 -10.63 -30.91 -2.87
N LEU A 151 -10.70 -30.24 -1.70
CA LEU A 151 -10.26 -30.83 -0.43
C LEU A 151 -11.07 -32.08 -0.05
N LYS A 152 -12.40 -32.03 -0.16
CA LYS A 152 -13.27 -33.18 0.12
C LYS A 152 -12.97 -34.35 -0.82
N LEU A 153 -12.74 -34.05 -2.09
CA LEU A 153 -12.54 -35.05 -3.13
C LEU A 153 -11.14 -35.68 -3.04
N THR A 154 -10.14 -34.90 -2.64
CA THR A 154 -8.78 -35.39 -2.33
C THR A 154 -8.82 -36.32 -1.12
N GLY A 155 -9.57 -35.96 -0.06
CA GLY A 155 -9.80 -36.82 1.09
C GLY A 155 -10.48 -38.14 0.73
N ALA A 156 -11.53 -38.09 -0.10
CA ALA A 156 -12.23 -39.30 -0.57
C ALA A 156 -11.34 -40.20 -1.44
N LEU A 157 -10.52 -39.62 -2.32
CA LEU A 157 -9.54 -40.38 -3.12
C LEU A 157 -8.48 -41.05 -2.26
N GLU A 158 -7.97 -40.36 -1.23
CA GLU A 158 -6.96 -40.92 -0.34
C GLU A 158 -7.55 -42.07 0.50
N GLU A 159 -8.77 -41.93 1.01
CA GLU A 159 -9.48 -43.02 1.67
C GLU A 159 -9.70 -44.23 0.74
N ALA A 160 -10.10 -43.98 -0.51
CA ALA A 160 -10.30 -45.04 -1.49
C ALA A 160 -8.97 -45.76 -1.83
N ARG A 161 -7.86 -45.01 -1.96
CA ARG A 161 -6.51 -45.57 -2.15
C ARG A 161 -6.05 -46.40 -0.97
N ILE A 162 -6.31 -45.96 0.26
CA ILE A 162 -6.01 -46.73 1.47
C ILE A 162 -6.79 -48.05 1.44
N ARG A 163 -8.11 -48.02 1.21
CA ARG A 163 -8.94 -49.24 1.12
C ARG A 163 -8.48 -50.18 0.00
N ALA A 164 -8.09 -49.64 -1.15
CA ALA A 164 -7.53 -50.43 -2.25
C ALA A 164 -6.17 -51.06 -1.90
N SER A 165 -5.32 -50.34 -1.14
CA SER A 165 -4.04 -50.86 -0.66
C SER A 165 -4.21 -51.96 0.38
N GLU A 166 -5.18 -51.82 1.28
CA GLU A 166 -5.55 -52.84 2.27
C GLU A 166 -6.07 -54.10 1.58
N ALA A 167 -6.95 -53.94 0.57
CA ALA A 167 -7.44 -55.05 -0.23
C ALA A 167 -6.32 -55.77 -1.02
N LYS A 168 -5.33 -55.03 -1.53
CA LYS A 168 -4.12 -55.61 -2.16
C LYS A 168 -3.29 -56.43 -1.17
N MET A 169 -3.11 -55.94 0.05
CA MET A 169 -2.40 -56.65 1.11
C MET A 169 -3.15 -57.90 1.57
N GLU A 170 -4.48 -57.82 1.65
CA GLU A 170 -5.37 -58.94 1.98
C GLU A 170 -5.30 -60.04 0.89
N HIS A 171 -5.40 -59.66 -0.39
CA HIS A 171 -5.20 -60.59 -1.52
C HIS A 171 -3.81 -61.24 -1.51
N SER A 172 -2.76 -60.49 -1.20
CA SER A 172 -1.39 -61.01 -1.11
C SER A 172 -1.25 -62.08 -0.01
N LYS A 173 -1.90 -61.88 1.14
CA LYS A 173 -1.93 -62.85 2.25
C LYS A 173 -2.73 -64.10 1.88
N ASP A 174 -3.89 -63.94 1.25
CA ASP A 174 -4.72 -65.05 0.78
C ASP A 174 -4.02 -65.87 -0.30
N LYS A 175 -3.30 -65.21 -1.22
CA LYS A 175 -2.46 -65.84 -2.24
C LYS A 175 -1.29 -66.60 -1.61
N GLN A 176 -0.58 -66.03 -0.64
CA GLN A 176 0.47 -66.74 0.10
C GLN A 176 -0.06 -67.97 0.85
N ALA A 177 -1.25 -67.89 1.42
CA ALA A 177 -1.89 -69.03 2.09
C ALA A 177 -2.26 -70.15 1.09
N LEU A 178 -2.71 -69.78 -0.11
CA LEU A 178 -3.01 -70.69 -1.22
C LEU A 178 -1.74 -71.37 -1.76
N ASP A 179 -0.67 -70.60 -1.98
CA ASP A 179 0.64 -71.10 -2.42
C ASP A 179 1.25 -72.07 -1.37
N LYS A 180 1.07 -71.77 -0.08
CA LYS A 180 1.50 -72.66 1.02
C LYS A 180 0.68 -73.95 1.11
N ALA A 181 -0.60 -73.93 0.74
CA ALA A 181 -1.44 -75.13 0.68
C ALA A 181 -1.15 -76.01 -0.55
N LEU A 182 -0.80 -75.40 -1.68
CA LEU A 182 -0.30 -76.09 -2.87
C LEU A 182 1.09 -76.70 -2.65
N GLY A 183 1.91 -76.10 -1.77
CA GLY A 183 3.19 -76.64 -1.31
C GLY A 183 3.09 -78.06 -0.74
N GLY A 184 2.03 -78.41 0.00
CA GLY A 184 1.80 -79.76 0.53
C GLY A 184 1.37 -80.82 -0.49
N ILE A 185 1.33 -80.48 -1.79
CA ILE A 185 1.22 -81.41 -2.93
C ILE A 185 2.62 -81.64 -3.56
N LYS A 186 3.57 -80.75 -3.27
CA LYS A 186 4.95 -80.78 -3.75
C LYS A 186 5.87 -81.66 -2.89
N ASP A 187 5.42 -82.12 -1.72
CA ASP A 187 6.15 -83.04 -0.83
C ASP A 187 6.50 -84.40 -1.51
N GLU A 188 5.82 -84.77 -2.60
CA GLU A 188 6.17 -85.94 -3.45
C GLU A 188 7.32 -85.61 -4.45
N ALA A 189 7.58 -84.33 -4.69
CA ALA A 189 8.73 -83.84 -5.46
C ALA A 189 9.99 -83.64 -4.59
N ASP A 190 9.86 -83.65 -3.26
CA ASP A 190 10.94 -83.43 -2.28
C ASP A 190 11.93 -84.61 -2.13
N LYS A 191 11.79 -85.64 -2.96
CA LYS A 191 12.90 -86.56 -3.25
C LYS A 191 14.03 -85.86 -4.02
N VAL A 192 13.73 -84.78 -4.74
CA VAL A 192 14.69 -83.94 -5.49
C VAL A 192 15.23 -82.78 -4.63
N SER A 193 14.48 -82.31 -3.63
CA SER A 193 14.84 -81.17 -2.77
C SER A 193 16.03 -81.40 -1.83
N ARG A 194 16.46 -82.66 -1.61
CA ARG A 194 17.66 -82.97 -0.81
C ARG A 194 18.97 -82.47 -1.42
N GLU A 195 18.98 -82.13 -2.72
CA GLU A 195 20.12 -81.53 -3.40
C GLU A 195 20.07 -79.98 -3.40
N LEU A 196 18.97 -79.36 -2.94
CA LEU A 196 18.74 -77.90 -2.97
C LEU A 196 18.94 -77.22 -1.60
N GLU A 197 18.75 -77.94 -0.49
CA GLU A 197 18.87 -77.43 0.89
C GLU A 197 20.27 -76.91 1.26
N GLU A 198 21.30 -77.28 0.50
CA GLU A 198 22.68 -76.81 0.70
C GLU A 198 22.92 -75.46 0.01
N ALA A 199 22.14 -75.11 -1.03
CA ALA A 199 22.20 -73.82 -1.72
C ALA A 199 21.30 -72.74 -1.06
N GLU A 200 20.23 -73.13 -0.37
CA GLU A 200 19.26 -72.19 0.24
C GLU A 200 19.77 -71.48 1.50
N ARG A 201 20.72 -72.08 2.24
CA ARG A 201 21.33 -71.43 3.42
C ARG A 201 22.24 -70.26 3.05
N GLU A 202 22.86 -70.30 1.88
CA GLU A 202 23.68 -69.19 1.36
C GLU A 202 22.81 -68.06 0.78
N HIS A 203 21.63 -68.39 0.23
CA HIS A 203 20.70 -67.40 -0.33
C HIS A 203 19.89 -66.64 0.74
N ALA A 204 19.54 -67.26 1.87
CA ALA A 204 18.81 -66.61 2.97
C ALA A 204 19.65 -65.50 3.66
N HIS A 205 20.97 -65.70 3.75
CA HIS A 205 21.90 -64.71 4.32
C HIS A 205 22.17 -63.53 3.34
N ALA A 206 21.95 -63.73 2.03
CA ALA A 206 22.00 -62.66 1.03
C ALA A 206 20.72 -61.81 1.01
N LEU A 207 19.54 -62.42 1.23
CA LEU A 207 18.24 -61.72 1.27
C LEU A 207 18.08 -60.81 2.49
N ASP A 208 18.60 -61.21 3.65
CA ASP A 208 18.55 -60.38 4.87
C ASP A 208 19.46 -59.13 4.75
N LYS A 209 20.58 -59.27 4.03
CA LYS A 209 21.42 -58.12 3.63
C LYS A 209 20.76 -57.24 2.57
N ALA A 210 20.04 -57.82 1.61
CA ALA A 210 19.30 -57.07 0.59
C ALA A 210 18.14 -56.25 1.20
N GLY A 211 17.38 -56.81 2.15
CA GLY A 211 16.30 -56.10 2.83
C GLY A 211 16.76 -55.00 3.81
N LEU A 212 18.03 -55.03 4.25
CA LEU A 212 18.66 -53.91 4.95
C LEU A 212 19.12 -52.80 3.98
N ILE A 213 19.54 -53.17 2.78
CA ILE A 213 19.91 -52.23 1.70
C ILE A 213 18.66 -51.52 1.16
N GLU A 214 17.55 -52.22 0.95
CA GLU A 214 16.28 -51.62 0.49
C GLU A 214 15.73 -50.59 1.50
N ARG A 215 15.71 -50.93 2.79
CA ARG A 215 15.30 -49.98 3.84
C ARG A 215 16.23 -48.77 3.96
N ALA A 216 17.53 -48.95 3.71
CA ALA A 216 18.48 -47.84 3.65
C ALA A 216 18.28 -46.97 2.39
N LEU A 217 17.87 -47.56 1.27
CA LEU A 217 17.54 -46.84 0.03
C LEU A 217 16.22 -46.07 0.15
N GLU A 218 15.19 -46.63 0.77
CA GLU A 218 13.94 -45.92 1.09
C GLU A 218 14.19 -44.73 2.04
N GLY A 219 15.06 -44.90 3.03
CA GLY A 219 15.50 -43.81 3.91
C GLY A 219 16.24 -42.71 3.15
N LEU A 220 17.08 -43.08 2.17
CA LEU A 220 17.78 -42.12 1.30
C LEU A 220 16.84 -41.40 0.32
N GLU A 221 15.80 -42.07 -0.18
CA GLU A 221 14.78 -41.46 -1.04
C GLU A 221 13.90 -40.47 -0.27
N SER A 222 13.50 -40.82 0.95
CA SER A 222 12.82 -39.91 1.87
C SER A 222 13.69 -38.70 2.21
N HIS A 223 14.99 -38.90 2.45
CA HIS A 223 15.93 -37.81 2.70
C HIS A 223 16.18 -36.94 1.45
N LYS A 224 16.13 -37.51 0.24
CA LYS A 224 16.16 -36.77 -1.03
C LYS A 224 14.91 -35.92 -1.22
N ALA A 225 13.73 -36.46 -0.91
CA ALA A 225 12.48 -35.70 -0.97
C ALA A 225 12.48 -34.53 0.02
N GLY A 226 12.96 -34.76 1.26
CA GLY A 226 13.14 -33.71 2.26
C GLY A 226 14.14 -32.63 1.83
N MET A 227 15.25 -33.01 1.18
CA MET A 227 16.21 -32.05 0.63
C MET A 227 15.65 -31.25 -0.55
N ALA A 228 14.89 -31.87 -1.45
CA ALA A 228 14.23 -31.17 -2.55
C ALA A 228 13.20 -30.14 -2.05
N GLU A 229 12.48 -30.48 -0.98
CA GLU A 229 11.54 -29.56 -0.33
C GLU A 229 12.25 -28.41 0.38
N LEU A 230 13.39 -28.67 1.03
CA LEU A 230 14.24 -27.61 1.60
C LEU A 230 14.80 -26.69 0.50
N GLU A 231 15.29 -27.24 -0.61
CA GLU A 231 15.76 -26.44 -1.74
C GLU A 231 14.64 -25.57 -2.33
N ARG A 232 13.42 -26.11 -2.43
CA ARG A 232 12.23 -25.36 -2.87
C ARG A 232 11.93 -24.20 -1.93
N ARG A 233 11.91 -24.44 -0.62
CA ARG A 233 11.69 -23.40 0.40
C ARG A 233 12.79 -22.34 0.40
N VAL A 234 14.04 -22.73 0.17
CA VAL A 234 15.17 -21.79 0.03
C VAL A 234 14.97 -20.89 -1.19
N ARG A 235 14.58 -21.44 -2.35
CA ARG A 235 14.27 -20.63 -3.55
C ARG A 235 13.12 -19.66 -3.31
N GLU A 236 12.03 -20.11 -2.70
CA GLU A 236 10.90 -19.22 -2.36
C GLU A 236 11.33 -18.10 -1.40
N CYS A 237 12.15 -18.40 -0.40
CA CYS A 237 12.72 -17.38 0.49
C CYS A 237 13.61 -16.39 -0.27
N GLN A 238 14.39 -16.86 -1.24
CA GLN A 238 15.26 -16.04 -2.08
C GLN A 238 14.44 -15.08 -2.96
N GLU A 239 13.40 -15.59 -3.62
CA GLU A 239 12.49 -14.78 -4.45
C GLU A 239 11.78 -13.70 -3.61
N ARG A 240 11.31 -14.06 -2.41
CA ARG A 240 10.70 -13.10 -1.48
C ARG A 240 11.69 -12.05 -1.00
N LEU A 241 12.96 -12.42 -0.80
CA LEU A 241 14.01 -11.48 -0.41
C LEU A 241 14.34 -10.52 -1.56
N ASP A 242 14.45 -11.02 -2.79
CA ASP A 242 14.69 -10.20 -3.97
C ASP A 242 13.54 -9.21 -4.23
N GLU A 243 12.30 -9.65 -4.03
CA GLU A 243 11.13 -8.78 -4.17
C GLU A 243 11.05 -7.74 -3.04
N ALA A 244 11.35 -8.12 -1.80
CA ALA A 244 11.46 -7.16 -0.70
C ALA A 244 12.58 -6.14 -0.95
N SER A 245 13.72 -6.56 -1.50
CA SER A 245 14.83 -5.67 -1.85
C SER A 245 14.42 -4.67 -2.93
N LYS A 246 13.70 -5.10 -3.98
CA LYS A 246 13.17 -4.20 -5.01
C LYS A 246 12.21 -3.17 -4.43
N ARG A 247 11.31 -3.56 -3.52
CA ARG A 247 10.39 -2.64 -2.84
C ARG A 247 11.13 -1.63 -1.98
N CYS A 248 12.20 -2.04 -1.29
CA CYS A 248 13.08 -1.12 -0.57
C CYS A 248 13.74 -0.10 -1.51
N ASP A 249 14.27 -0.54 -2.65
CA ASP A 249 14.91 0.36 -3.62
C ASP A 249 13.92 1.37 -4.22
N GLU A 250 12.69 0.95 -4.48
CA GLU A 250 11.59 1.83 -4.93
C GLU A 250 11.19 2.85 -3.86
N ALA A 251 11.07 2.41 -2.60
CA ALA A 251 10.77 3.29 -1.48
C ALA A 251 11.89 4.32 -1.24
N VAL A 252 13.16 3.93 -1.38
CA VAL A 252 14.30 4.84 -1.30
C VAL A 252 14.26 5.88 -2.42
N ARG A 253 13.96 5.48 -3.66
CA ARG A 253 13.79 6.41 -4.79
C ARG A 253 12.63 7.38 -4.55
N ALA A 254 11.49 6.90 -4.07
CA ALA A 254 10.36 7.75 -3.73
C ALA A 254 10.71 8.75 -2.62
N ALA A 255 11.40 8.33 -1.57
CA ALA A 255 11.85 9.21 -0.48
C ALA A 255 12.84 10.28 -0.97
N GLN A 256 13.73 9.94 -1.91
CA GLN A 256 14.63 10.92 -2.55
C GLN A 256 13.86 11.96 -3.36
N MET A 257 12.84 11.54 -4.12
CA MET A 257 11.96 12.47 -4.87
C MET A 257 11.20 13.41 -3.93
N VAL A 258 10.66 12.90 -2.82
CA VAL A 258 9.98 13.72 -1.80
C VAL A 258 10.93 14.72 -1.17
N ARG A 259 12.19 14.33 -0.88
CA ARG A 259 13.20 15.26 -0.35
C ARG A 259 13.51 16.38 -1.34
N ALA A 260 13.70 16.06 -2.61
CA ALA A 260 13.95 17.06 -3.65
C ALA A 260 12.75 18.03 -3.83
N ALA A 261 11.52 17.51 -3.79
CA ALA A 261 10.31 18.33 -3.85
C ALA A 261 10.19 19.27 -2.64
N LYS A 262 10.56 18.78 -1.43
CA LYS A 262 10.62 19.59 -0.22
C LYS A 262 11.64 20.74 -0.36
N GLU A 263 12.86 20.44 -0.80
CA GLU A 263 13.90 21.46 -1.00
C GLU A 263 13.47 22.54 -2.01
N ALA A 264 12.79 22.15 -3.10
CA ALA A 264 12.23 23.08 -4.07
C ALA A 264 11.12 23.98 -3.48
N LEU A 265 10.24 23.42 -2.64
CA LEU A 265 9.20 24.20 -1.96
C LEU A 265 9.78 25.15 -0.91
N GLU A 266 10.79 24.73 -0.15
CA GLU A 266 11.48 25.61 0.81
C GLU A 266 12.16 26.79 0.10
N ALA A 267 12.75 26.56 -1.09
CA ALA A 267 13.30 27.61 -1.93
C ALA A 267 12.22 28.57 -2.47
N ASP A 268 11.06 28.08 -2.91
CA ASP A 268 9.94 28.93 -3.37
C ASP A 268 9.37 29.78 -2.22
N ILE A 269 9.20 29.18 -1.03
CA ILE A 269 8.76 29.90 0.18
C ILE A 269 9.75 31.00 0.54
N ALA A 270 11.05 30.72 0.53
CA ALA A 270 12.08 31.72 0.80
C ALA A 270 12.05 32.86 -0.25
N GLY A 271 11.87 32.54 -1.53
CA GLY A 271 11.71 33.52 -2.60
C GLY A 271 10.49 34.42 -2.41
N ARG A 272 9.33 33.85 -2.05
CA ARG A 272 8.11 34.61 -1.75
C ARG A 272 8.27 35.48 -0.50
N HIS A 273 8.95 34.98 0.53
CA HIS A 273 9.21 35.76 1.75
C HIS A 273 10.05 37.01 1.43
N GLY A 274 11.12 36.84 0.66
CA GLY A 274 11.94 37.98 0.20
C GLY A 274 11.16 38.99 -0.63
N ALA A 275 10.21 38.55 -1.47
CA ALA A 275 9.34 39.45 -2.21
C ALA A 275 8.38 40.24 -1.30
N VAL A 276 7.82 39.59 -0.26
CA VAL A 276 6.97 40.24 0.74
C VAL A 276 7.76 41.26 1.57
N GLU A 277 8.98 40.93 1.97
CA GLU A 277 9.89 41.88 2.64
C GLU A 277 10.19 43.08 1.75
N GLY A 278 10.48 42.86 0.46
CA GLY A 278 10.70 43.94 -0.52
C GLY A 278 9.49 44.85 -0.68
N MET A 279 8.27 44.29 -0.77
CA MET A 279 7.03 45.09 -0.80
C MET A 279 6.81 45.88 0.48
N THR A 280 7.15 45.29 1.64
CA THR A 280 7.02 45.94 2.94
C THR A 280 7.96 47.14 3.06
N SER A 281 9.22 47.00 2.64
CA SER A 281 10.16 48.12 2.59
C SER A 281 9.70 49.24 1.66
N ALA A 282 9.18 48.91 0.46
CA ALA A 282 8.66 49.90 -0.47
C ALA A 282 7.44 50.65 0.10
N LEU A 283 6.59 49.97 0.87
CA LEU A 283 5.42 50.55 1.51
C LEU A 283 5.80 51.50 2.65
N GLU A 284 6.83 51.16 3.43
CA GLU A 284 7.40 52.07 4.43
C GLU A 284 8.04 53.31 3.79
N GLU A 285 8.73 53.16 2.66
CA GLU A 285 9.32 54.29 1.92
C GLU A 285 8.24 55.22 1.35
N CYS A 286 7.16 54.66 0.79
CA CYS A 286 5.99 55.43 0.37
C CYS A 286 5.36 56.19 1.55
N LYS A 287 5.18 55.53 2.70
CA LYS A 287 4.63 56.17 3.91
C LYS A 287 5.50 57.36 4.35
N ARG A 288 6.81 57.18 4.37
CA ARG A 288 7.76 58.25 4.71
C ARG A 288 7.69 59.42 3.72
N GLY A 289 7.61 59.13 2.42
CA GLY A 289 7.43 60.17 1.39
C GLY A 289 6.12 60.95 1.54
N VAL A 290 5.04 60.29 1.96
CA VAL A 290 3.76 60.96 2.29
C VAL A 290 3.93 61.86 3.52
N GLU A 291 4.59 61.37 4.58
CA GLU A 291 4.87 62.15 5.79
C GLU A 291 5.72 63.40 5.48
N ASP A 292 6.78 63.25 4.69
CA ASP A 292 7.64 64.37 4.24
C ASP A 292 6.86 65.38 3.38
N GLY A 293 5.99 64.90 2.48
CA GLY A 293 5.13 65.75 1.66
C GLY A 293 4.13 66.56 2.47
N VAL A 294 3.56 65.96 3.52
CA VAL A 294 2.67 66.65 4.48
C VAL A 294 3.43 67.75 5.23
N GLU A 295 4.66 67.46 5.67
CA GLU A 295 5.48 68.43 6.41
C GLU A 295 5.89 69.62 5.52
N ALA A 296 6.24 69.36 4.26
CA ALA A 296 6.52 70.39 3.27
C ALA A 296 5.31 71.30 2.99
N LEU A 297 4.10 70.73 2.92
CA LEU A 297 2.87 71.49 2.76
C LEU A 297 2.59 72.38 3.97
N LYS A 298 2.77 71.88 5.20
CA LYS A 298 2.64 72.70 6.42
C LYS A 298 3.58 73.90 6.40
N LYS A 299 4.83 73.70 5.96
CA LYS A 299 5.82 74.78 5.86
C LYS A 299 5.38 75.85 4.85
N ARG A 300 4.94 75.45 3.66
CA ARG A 300 4.46 76.38 2.63
C ARG A 300 3.23 77.18 3.08
N VAL A 301 2.34 76.57 3.87
CA VAL A 301 1.18 77.27 4.46
C VAL A 301 1.65 78.35 5.42
N LYS A 302 2.61 78.06 6.31
CA LYS A 302 3.18 79.07 7.22
C LYS A 302 3.85 80.22 6.47
N GLU A 303 4.63 79.92 5.43
CA GLU A 303 5.27 80.95 4.60
C GLU A 303 4.23 81.85 3.92
N ALA A 304 3.13 81.27 3.42
CA ALA A 304 2.02 82.04 2.84
C ALA A 304 1.25 82.86 3.88
N GLU A 305 1.08 82.36 5.11
CA GLU A 305 0.51 83.10 6.23
C GLU A 305 1.35 84.33 6.58
N GLU A 306 2.67 84.16 6.68
CA GLU A 306 3.61 85.26 6.94
C GLU A 306 3.61 86.31 5.83
N GLU A 307 3.58 85.89 4.57
CA GLU A 307 3.50 86.80 3.42
C GLU A 307 2.19 87.61 3.41
N CYS A 308 1.07 86.98 3.74
CA CYS A 308 -0.22 87.67 3.92
C CYS A 308 -0.16 88.70 5.05
N ILE A 309 0.41 88.35 6.21
CA ILE A 309 0.54 89.28 7.35
C ILE A 309 1.39 90.50 6.96
N ILE A 310 2.47 90.30 6.20
CA ILE A 310 3.32 91.40 5.71
C ILE A 310 2.53 92.32 4.78
N LYS A 311 1.82 91.76 3.79
CA LYS A 311 0.99 92.54 2.85
C LYS A 311 -0.12 93.32 3.55
N THR A 312 -0.78 92.72 4.54
CA THR A 312 -1.82 93.40 5.34
C THR A 312 -1.24 94.59 6.11
N LYS A 313 -0.07 94.44 6.74
CA LYS A 313 0.62 95.56 7.43
C LYS A 313 1.10 96.66 6.47
N GLU A 314 1.40 96.31 5.23
CA GLU A 314 1.77 97.26 4.18
C GLU A 314 0.57 98.11 3.72
N VAL A 315 -0.63 97.51 3.69
CA VAL A 315 -1.89 98.22 3.45
C VAL A 315 -2.23 99.13 4.63
N GLU A 316 -2.03 98.68 5.88
CA GLU A 316 -2.25 99.50 7.08
C GLU A 316 -1.37 100.76 7.13
N LYS A 317 -0.14 100.71 6.60
CA LYS A 317 0.77 101.87 6.54
C LYS A 317 0.40 102.91 5.48
N ARG A 318 -0.50 102.59 4.55
CA ARG A 318 -0.89 103.46 3.43
C ARG A 318 -2.23 104.17 3.63
N LEU A 319 -2.85 104.05 4.81
CA LEU A 319 -4.19 104.58 5.10
C LEU A 319 -4.13 105.65 6.21
N ASP A 320 -4.75 106.81 5.96
CA ASP A 320 -4.89 107.92 6.93
C ASP A 320 -6.14 107.74 7.81
N ASP A 321 -6.21 108.45 8.96
CA ASP A 321 -7.14 108.23 10.09
C ASP A 321 -8.66 108.13 9.78
N ARG A 322 -9.13 108.50 8.58
CA ARG A 322 -10.53 108.31 8.17
C ARG A 322 -10.85 106.89 7.68
N ASP A 323 -9.84 106.12 7.32
CA ASP A 323 -10.00 104.76 6.77
C ASP A 323 -9.89 103.66 7.82
N LEU A 324 -9.57 104.00 9.09
CA LEU A 324 -9.47 103.04 10.20
C LEU A 324 -10.80 102.31 10.47
N ASN A 325 -11.95 102.94 10.24
CA ASN A 325 -13.26 102.28 10.39
C ASN A 325 -13.59 101.31 9.24
N ALA A 326 -13.11 101.58 8.02
CA ALA A 326 -13.22 100.64 6.90
C ALA A 326 -12.21 99.48 7.06
N LEU A 327 -11.06 99.77 7.68
CA LEU A 327 -10.03 98.80 8.00
C LEU A 327 -10.44 97.87 9.15
N ASP A 328 -11.20 98.33 10.14
CA ASP A 328 -11.77 97.47 11.19
C ASP A 328 -12.86 96.54 10.63
N GLY A 329 -13.65 97.01 9.65
CA GLY A 329 -14.55 96.16 8.87
C GLY A 329 -13.80 95.12 8.02
N ALA A 330 -12.71 95.54 7.37
CA ALA A 330 -11.84 94.63 6.61
C ALA A 330 -11.06 93.65 7.51
N LYS A 331 -10.72 94.04 8.75
CA LYS A 331 -10.12 93.16 9.77
C LYS A 331 -11.11 92.13 10.29
N LEU A 332 -12.38 92.51 10.48
CA LEU A 332 -13.44 91.55 10.80
C LEU A 332 -13.63 90.55 9.67
N ILE A 333 -13.70 91.03 8.43
CA ILE A 333 -13.84 90.17 7.24
C ILE A 333 -12.60 89.30 7.04
N ALA A 334 -11.39 89.83 7.24
CA ALA A 334 -10.15 89.06 7.15
C ALA A 334 -10.04 88.01 8.28
N LYS A 335 -10.51 88.33 9.49
CA LYS A 335 -10.59 87.39 10.62
C LYS A 335 -11.63 86.30 10.37
N GLU A 336 -12.79 86.63 9.82
CA GLU A 336 -13.82 85.66 9.39
C GLU A 336 -13.32 84.78 8.23
N VAL A 337 -12.58 85.35 7.27
CA VAL A 337 -11.94 84.60 6.18
C VAL A 337 -10.79 83.73 6.70
N GLN A 338 -10.06 84.17 7.72
CA GLN A 338 -9.00 83.41 8.38
C GLN A 338 -9.56 82.26 9.23
N GLU A 339 -10.64 82.48 9.98
CA GLU A 339 -11.37 81.44 10.72
C GLU A 339 -12.05 80.45 9.76
N ALA A 340 -12.60 80.92 8.63
CA ALA A 340 -13.13 80.07 7.56
C ALA A 340 -12.03 79.34 6.77
N GLY A 341 -10.82 79.90 6.70
CA GLY A 341 -9.62 79.30 6.10
C GLY A 341 -9.04 78.19 6.99
N LEU A 342 -8.91 78.45 8.29
CA LEU A 342 -8.53 77.45 9.30
C LEU A 342 -9.58 76.34 9.40
N ALA A 343 -10.87 76.65 9.36
CA ALA A 343 -11.94 75.65 9.29
C ALA A 343 -11.86 74.81 8.00
N ARG A 344 -11.53 75.42 6.85
CA ARG A 344 -11.29 74.71 5.57
C ARG A 344 -10.07 73.77 5.60
N VAL A 345 -8.99 74.15 6.29
CA VAL A 345 -7.79 73.31 6.43
C VAL A 345 -8.01 72.18 7.44
N THR A 346 -8.70 72.47 8.55
CA THR A 346 -9.02 71.48 9.60
C THR A 346 -10.04 70.44 9.08
N ALA A 347 -11.01 70.85 8.26
CA ALA A 347 -11.97 69.96 7.62
C ALA A 347 -11.37 69.11 6.47
N ARG A 348 -10.29 69.55 5.82
CA ARG A 348 -9.54 68.70 4.87
C ARG A 348 -8.75 67.59 5.58
N THR A 349 -8.49 67.73 6.88
CA THR A 349 -7.76 66.75 7.69
C THR A 349 -8.65 65.80 8.50
N THR A 350 -9.91 66.18 8.76
CA THR A 350 -10.89 65.33 9.48
C THR A 350 -12.13 65.13 8.60
N GLY A 351 -12.09 64.10 7.76
CA GLY A 351 -13.17 63.81 6.80
C GLY A 351 -14.42 63.28 7.49
N GLU A 352 -15.37 64.13 7.86
CA GLU A 352 -16.74 63.72 8.23
C GLU A 352 -17.82 64.76 7.79
N ALA A 353 -18.62 64.34 6.82
CA ALA A 353 -20.06 64.59 6.60
C ALA A 353 -20.73 65.99 6.71
N ARG A 354 -20.04 67.12 6.94
CA ARG A 354 -20.69 68.47 7.01
C ARG A 354 -20.51 69.38 5.79
N GLY A 355 -20.08 68.85 4.63
CA GLY A 355 -19.82 69.65 3.43
C GLY A 355 -21.05 70.30 2.80
N ALA A 356 -22.23 69.66 2.87
CA ALA A 356 -23.44 70.11 2.17
C ALA A 356 -24.17 71.25 2.88
N GLU A 357 -24.40 71.16 4.19
CA GLU A 357 -25.06 72.22 4.97
C GLU A 357 -24.20 73.49 5.05
N MET A 358 -22.88 73.35 5.01
CA MET A 358 -21.95 74.46 5.10
C MET A 358 -21.83 75.22 3.76
N CYS A 359 -22.00 74.56 2.61
CA CYS A 359 -22.11 75.24 1.31
C CYS A 359 -23.37 76.12 1.24
N ASP A 360 -24.47 75.69 1.85
CA ASP A 360 -25.70 76.48 1.92
C ASP A 360 -25.56 77.70 2.85
N GLU A 361 -24.79 77.60 3.95
CA GLU A 361 -24.49 78.76 4.80
C GLU A 361 -23.52 79.74 4.16
N ILE A 362 -22.51 79.26 3.42
CA ILE A 362 -21.59 80.10 2.65
C ILE A 362 -22.34 80.86 1.55
N LEU A 363 -23.25 80.19 0.82
CA LEU A 363 -24.10 80.83 -0.19
C LEU A 363 -25.07 81.86 0.43
N LYS A 364 -25.58 81.61 1.64
CA LYS A 364 -26.42 82.58 2.37
C LYS A 364 -25.62 83.79 2.85
N ALA A 365 -24.38 83.61 3.29
CA ALA A 365 -23.48 84.69 3.68
C ALA A 365 -23.05 85.54 2.47
N GLU A 366 -22.71 84.91 1.33
CA GLU A 366 -22.42 85.61 0.08
C GLU A 366 -23.65 86.37 -0.46
N ALA A 367 -24.85 85.78 -0.37
CA ALA A 367 -26.10 86.47 -0.72
C ALA A 367 -26.43 87.64 0.24
N ALA A 368 -26.00 87.59 1.50
CA ALA A 368 -26.10 88.72 2.42
C ALA A 368 -25.08 89.82 2.10
N TRP A 369 -23.87 89.44 1.67
CA TRP A 369 -22.81 90.36 1.27
C TRP A 369 -23.17 91.12 -0.03
N VAL A 370 -23.73 90.41 -1.02
CA VAL A 370 -24.25 91.03 -2.26
C VAL A 370 -25.41 91.97 -1.95
N ARG A 371 -26.35 91.58 -1.06
CA ARG A 371 -27.42 92.49 -0.61
C ARG A 371 -26.90 93.71 0.15
N GLY A 372 -25.79 93.58 0.88
CA GLY A 372 -25.10 94.70 1.53
C GLY A 372 -24.48 95.66 0.52
N LEU A 373 -23.91 95.14 -0.58
CA LEU A 373 -23.40 95.94 -1.70
C LEU A 373 -24.52 96.61 -2.51
N ASP A 374 -25.66 95.93 -2.71
CA ASP A 374 -26.86 96.50 -3.34
C ASP A 374 -27.49 97.60 -2.47
N ALA A 375 -27.46 97.43 -1.15
CA ALA A 375 -27.91 98.48 -0.20
C ALA A 375 -26.94 99.67 -0.16
N ALA A 376 -25.63 99.43 -0.29
CA ALA A 376 -24.62 100.49 -0.36
C ALA A 376 -24.71 101.30 -1.67
N THR A 377 -25.04 100.64 -2.78
CA THR A 377 -25.29 101.31 -4.08
C THR A 377 -26.62 102.09 -4.09
N LEU A 378 -27.69 101.57 -3.48
CA LEU A 378 -28.93 102.32 -3.25
C LEU A 378 -28.72 103.53 -2.33
N TRP A 379 -27.87 103.41 -1.31
CA TRP A 379 -27.51 104.54 -0.43
C TRP A 379 -26.67 105.60 -1.16
N GLU A 380 -25.87 105.22 -2.15
CA GLU A 380 -25.18 106.16 -3.04
C GLU A 380 -26.13 106.85 -4.04
N GLU A 381 -27.14 106.15 -4.58
CA GLU A 381 -28.20 106.75 -5.41
C GLU A 381 -29.07 107.75 -4.61
N GLU A 382 -29.33 107.46 -3.33
CA GLU A 382 -29.97 108.40 -2.39
C GLU A 382 -29.08 109.62 -2.08
N LYS A 383 -27.76 109.45 -2.11
CA LYS A 383 -26.79 110.55 -1.94
C LYS A 383 -26.71 111.42 -3.18
N ASP A 384 -26.78 110.84 -4.37
CA ASP A 384 -26.77 111.56 -5.64
C ASP A 384 -28.06 112.38 -5.82
N THR A 385 -29.22 111.88 -5.36
CA THR A 385 -30.47 112.66 -5.34
C THR A 385 -30.47 113.79 -4.30
N VAL A 386 -29.79 113.60 -3.16
CA VAL A 386 -29.57 114.67 -2.15
C VAL A 386 -28.54 115.71 -2.65
N TRP A 387 -27.55 115.31 -3.46
CA TRP A 387 -26.58 116.22 -4.07
C TRP A 387 -27.14 116.99 -5.28
N GLU A 388 -28.05 116.41 -6.06
CA GLU A 388 -28.78 117.12 -7.13
C GLU A 388 -29.76 118.18 -6.58
N GLY A 389 -30.19 118.05 -5.32
CA GLY A 389 -31.00 119.07 -4.62
C GLY A 389 -30.21 120.25 -4.02
N ALA A 390 -28.88 120.19 -3.94
CA ALA A 390 -28.08 121.13 -3.14
C ALA A 390 -27.10 122.03 -3.93
N MET A 391 -27.00 121.92 -5.26
CA MET A 391 -26.02 122.69 -6.06
C MET A 391 -26.67 123.46 -7.21
N GLY A 392 -27.43 124.50 -6.84
CA GLY A 392 -27.61 125.66 -7.70
C GLY A 392 -26.40 126.59 -7.59
N ALA A 393 -25.75 126.83 -8.75
CA ALA A 393 -24.78 127.90 -9.04
C ALA A 393 -23.29 127.69 -8.70
N GLY A 394 -22.47 127.51 -9.76
CA GLY A 394 -21.12 128.09 -9.85
C GLY A 394 -19.97 127.14 -10.26
N GLY A 395 -19.37 127.38 -11.45
CA GLY A 395 -17.97 127.06 -11.73
C GLY A 395 -17.68 126.03 -12.84
N SER A 396 -17.35 126.51 -14.04
CA SER A 396 -17.10 125.75 -15.28
C SER A 396 -15.86 124.83 -15.29
N ASP A 397 -15.04 124.80 -14.23
CA ASP A 397 -13.85 123.92 -14.13
C ASP A 397 -14.06 122.68 -13.23
N LYS A 398 -15.16 122.63 -12.47
CA LYS A 398 -15.48 121.50 -11.58
C LYS A 398 -16.09 120.31 -12.34
N VAL A 399 -16.95 120.60 -13.32
CA VAL A 399 -17.66 119.61 -14.17
C VAL A 399 -16.71 118.74 -15.02
N LYS A 400 -15.53 119.25 -15.41
CA LYS A 400 -14.53 118.47 -16.16
C LYS A 400 -13.70 117.53 -15.28
N ARG A 401 -13.49 117.89 -14.00
CA ARG A 401 -12.78 117.05 -13.03
C ARG A 401 -13.71 115.93 -12.54
N ASP A 402 -14.97 116.27 -12.25
CA ASP A 402 -16.01 115.30 -11.86
C ASP A 402 -16.36 114.31 -12.98
N SER A 403 -16.29 114.71 -14.26
CA SER A 403 -16.50 113.79 -15.39
C SER A 403 -15.34 112.81 -15.62
N LYS A 404 -14.11 113.17 -15.25
CA LYS A 404 -12.93 112.29 -15.38
C LYS A 404 -12.89 111.30 -14.21
N GLU A 405 -13.17 111.77 -13.00
CA GLU A 405 -13.29 110.93 -11.81
C GLU A 405 -14.46 109.94 -11.92
N ARG A 406 -15.61 110.34 -12.50
CA ARG A 406 -16.71 109.40 -12.81
C ARG A 406 -16.29 108.30 -13.78
N LYS A 407 -15.55 108.62 -14.85
CA LYS A 407 -15.07 107.61 -15.80
C LYS A 407 -14.05 106.65 -15.18
N GLU A 408 -13.08 107.18 -14.43
CA GLU A 408 -12.08 106.35 -13.75
C GLU A 408 -12.73 105.45 -12.67
N ARG A 409 -13.76 105.96 -12.00
CA ARG A 409 -14.57 105.19 -11.03
C ARG A 409 -15.42 104.12 -11.70
N ASP A 410 -16.09 104.43 -12.81
CA ASP A 410 -16.91 103.47 -13.55
C ASP A 410 -16.04 102.35 -14.16
N GLU A 411 -14.82 102.68 -14.61
CA GLU A 411 -13.82 101.69 -15.06
C GLU A 411 -13.34 100.78 -13.91
N LEU A 412 -13.14 101.34 -12.71
CA LEU A 412 -12.82 100.58 -11.49
C LEU A 412 -13.97 99.65 -11.07
N VAL A 413 -15.21 100.14 -11.07
CA VAL A 413 -16.40 99.35 -10.74
C VAL A 413 -16.60 98.21 -11.73
N GLU A 414 -16.43 98.45 -13.03
CA GLU A 414 -16.49 97.39 -14.05
C GLU A 414 -15.29 96.43 -13.99
N GLY A 415 -14.12 96.89 -13.56
CA GLY A 415 -12.97 96.04 -13.24
C GLY A 415 -13.27 95.08 -12.08
N LEU A 416 -13.81 95.61 -10.98
CA LEU A 416 -14.20 94.84 -9.80
C LEU A 416 -15.32 93.84 -10.10
N LYS A 417 -16.34 94.22 -10.88
CA LYS A 417 -17.39 93.29 -11.33
C LYS A 417 -16.83 92.12 -12.12
N ARG A 418 -15.89 92.37 -13.04
CA ARG A 418 -15.21 91.29 -13.80
C ARG A 418 -14.36 90.39 -12.91
N GLU A 419 -13.74 90.95 -11.88
CA GLU A 419 -12.92 90.18 -10.93
C GLU A 419 -13.77 89.34 -9.96
N ILE A 420 -14.92 89.85 -9.53
CA ILE A 420 -15.94 89.12 -8.77
C ILE A 420 -16.50 87.97 -9.61
N GLU A 421 -16.88 88.23 -10.87
CA GLU A 421 -17.41 87.21 -11.77
C GLU A 421 -16.36 86.11 -12.07
N ASN A 422 -15.09 86.47 -12.27
CA ASN A 422 -14.01 85.50 -12.41
C ASN A 422 -13.76 84.69 -11.14
N SER A 423 -13.87 85.31 -9.96
CA SER A 423 -13.74 84.63 -8.67
C SER A 423 -14.89 83.66 -8.43
N LYS A 424 -16.12 84.05 -8.80
CA LYS A 424 -17.31 83.19 -8.77
C LYS A 424 -17.16 81.94 -9.63
N ARG A 425 -16.69 82.08 -10.87
CA ARG A 425 -16.41 80.92 -11.75
C ARG A 425 -15.33 80.00 -11.20
N ARG A 426 -14.28 80.56 -10.58
CA ARG A 426 -13.23 79.77 -9.92
C ARG A 426 -13.78 79.01 -8.71
N LEU A 427 -14.69 79.60 -7.94
CA LEU A 427 -15.35 78.96 -6.80
C LEU A 427 -16.32 77.86 -7.25
N GLU A 428 -17.13 78.09 -8.29
CA GLU A 428 -18.01 77.06 -8.87
C GLU A 428 -17.21 75.86 -9.39
N SER A 429 -16.09 76.11 -10.08
CA SER A 429 -15.17 75.05 -10.52
C SER A 429 -14.53 74.31 -9.33
N SER A 430 -14.14 75.02 -8.28
CA SER A 430 -13.59 74.40 -7.06
C SER A 430 -14.64 73.60 -6.29
N ALA A 431 -15.90 74.04 -6.25
CA ALA A 431 -17.00 73.34 -5.59
C ALA A 431 -17.35 72.04 -6.34
N SER A 432 -17.34 72.07 -7.67
CA SER A 432 -17.44 70.87 -8.51
C SER A 432 -16.31 69.87 -8.24
N ALA A 433 -15.07 70.34 -8.15
CA ALA A 433 -13.92 69.49 -7.85
C ALA A 433 -13.96 68.88 -6.44
N VAL A 434 -14.49 69.61 -5.45
CA VAL A 434 -14.68 69.10 -4.08
C VAL A 434 -15.75 68.00 -4.05
N LYS A 435 -16.90 68.18 -4.73
CA LYS A 435 -17.93 67.14 -4.82
C LYS A 435 -17.40 65.86 -5.48
N ALA A 436 -16.66 66.00 -6.58
CA ALA A 436 -16.03 64.85 -7.25
C ALA A 436 -15.02 64.12 -6.34
N LYS A 437 -14.28 64.87 -5.51
CA LYS A 437 -13.35 64.30 -4.54
C LYS A 437 -14.06 63.58 -3.39
N GLU A 438 -15.16 64.14 -2.87
CA GLU A 438 -15.98 63.49 -1.83
C GLU A 438 -16.62 62.19 -2.34
N GLU A 439 -17.11 62.18 -3.58
CA GLU A 439 -17.65 60.97 -4.21
C GLU A 439 -16.56 59.91 -4.41
N ALA A 440 -15.38 60.29 -4.88
CA ALA A 440 -14.23 59.39 -5.01
C ALA A 440 -13.79 58.84 -3.65
N GLN A 441 -13.81 59.66 -2.59
CA GLN A 441 -13.45 59.23 -1.24
C GLN A 441 -14.46 58.24 -0.65
N LYS A 442 -15.76 58.46 -0.84
CA LYS A 442 -16.80 57.50 -0.42
C LYS A 442 -16.67 56.15 -1.13
N LEU A 443 -16.35 56.16 -2.43
CA LEU A 443 -16.08 54.94 -3.18
C LEU A 443 -14.84 54.23 -2.64
N LEU A 444 -13.77 54.97 -2.35
CA LEU A 444 -12.53 54.41 -1.81
C LEU A 444 -12.73 53.79 -0.42
N GLU A 445 -13.44 54.47 0.47
CA GLU A 445 -13.81 53.95 1.80
C GLU A 445 -14.68 52.70 1.71
N GLY A 446 -15.65 52.68 0.80
CA GLY A 446 -16.46 51.48 0.52
C GLY A 446 -15.62 50.30 0.04
N THR A 447 -14.68 50.54 -0.90
CA THR A 447 -13.78 49.48 -1.39
C THR A 447 -12.83 48.97 -0.31
N LEU A 448 -12.30 49.85 0.53
CA LEU A 448 -11.43 49.46 1.65
C LEU A 448 -12.18 48.64 2.70
N GLU A 449 -13.45 48.95 2.97
CA GLU A 449 -14.26 48.16 3.88
C GLU A 449 -14.59 46.77 3.30
N THR A 450 -14.85 46.68 1.99
CA THR A 450 -15.02 45.37 1.34
C THR A 450 -13.74 44.53 1.38
N LEU A 451 -12.58 45.14 1.10
CA LEU A 451 -11.28 44.45 1.16
C LEU A 451 -10.95 43.99 2.58
N ARG A 452 -11.28 44.78 3.61
CA ARG A 452 -11.13 44.35 5.01
C ARG A 452 -12.02 43.15 5.34
N LYS A 453 -13.27 43.14 4.89
CA LYS A 453 -14.20 42.01 5.09
C LYS A 453 -13.70 40.75 4.37
N GLU A 454 -13.19 40.88 3.15
CA GLU A 454 -12.58 39.78 2.39
C GLU A 454 -11.30 39.27 3.06
N GLN A 455 -10.45 40.16 3.58
CA GLN A 455 -9.23 39.79 4.31
C GLN A 455 -9.54 39.02 5.59
N GLU A 456 -10.51 39.46 6.39
CA GLU A 456 -10.92 38.75 7.60
C GLU A 456 -11.59 37.41 7.29
N ALA A 457 -12.41 37.34 6.23
CA ALA A 457 -12.97 36.08 5.75
C ALA A 457 -11.88 35.09 5.29
N ALA A 458 -10.84 35.58 4.59
CA ALA A 458 -9.71 34.76 4.15
C ALA A 458 -8.87 34.25 5.33
N LYS A 459 -8.63 35.09 6.36
CA LYS A 459 -7.96 34.66 7.60
C LYS A 459 -8.75 33.56 8.32
N LEU A 460 -10.08 33.73 8.46
CA LEU A 460 -10.93 32.72 9.09
C LEU A 460 -10.96 31.41 8.28
N ALA A 461 -10.95 31.48 6.95
CA ALA A 461 -10.88 30.30 6.10
C ALA A 461 -9.54 29.55 6.23
N LEU A 462 -8.43 30.29 6.38
CA LEU A 462 -7.11 29.71 6.63
C LEU A 462 -7.06 29.00 7.98
N VAL A 463 -7.55 29.63 9.06
CA VAL A 463 -7.59 29.02 10.40
C VAL A 463 -8.42 27.73 10.39
N ARG A 464 -9.59 27.72 9.73
CA ARG A 464 -10.39 26.49 9.60
C ARG A 464 -9.65 25.38 8.87
N LYS A 465 -8.96 25.70 7.77
CA LYS A 465 -8.14 24.72 7.03
C LYS A 465 -6.97 24.19 7.86
N GLU A 466 -6.35 25.03 8.69
CA GLU A 466 -5.30 24.59 9.62
C GLU A 466 -5.85 23.67 10.71
N GLU A 467 -7.04 23.95 11.24
CA GLU A 467 -7.71 23.10 12.22
C GLU A 467 -8.13 21.75 11.63
N GLU A 468 -8.70 21.74 10.42
CA GLU A 468 -9.02 20.51 9.67
C GLU A 468 -7.75 19.70 9.40
N SER A 469 -6.68 20.34 8.92
CA SER A 469 -5.39 19.67 8.67
C SER A 469 -4.77 19.09 9.94
N LYS A 470 -4.89 19.78 11.09
CA LYS A 470 -4.44 19.25 12.39
C LYS A 470 -5.23 18.01 12.78
N LYS A 471 -6.54 18.02 12.57
CA LYS A 471 -7.40 16.87 12.85
C LYS A 471 -7.03 15.67 11.97
N ASP A 472 -6.80 15.90 10.67
CA ASP A 472 -6.37 14.85 9.74
C ASP A 472 -5.01 14.27 10.15
N ILE A 473 -4.06 15.11 10.59
CA ILE A 473 -2.76 14.66 11.10
C ILE A 473 -2.92 13.80 12.37
N ASP A 474 -3.81 14.19 13.29
CA ASP A 474 -4.06 13.43 14.52
C ASP A 474 -4.75 12.09 14.22
N ASP A 475 -5.69 12.07 13.27
CA ASP A 475 -6.37 10.84 12.83
C ASP A 475 -5.37 9.89 12.15
N LEU A 476 -4.49 10.40 11.27
CA LEU A 476 -3.41 9.62 10.66
C LEU A 476 -2.40 9.10 11.69
N ARG A 477 -2.13 9.85 12.77
CA ARG A 477 -1.27 9.39 13.87
C ARG A 477 -1.91 8.22 14.62
N ARG A 478 -3.21 8.27 14.90
CA ARG A 478 -3.93 7.15 15.54
C ARG A 478 -3.94 5.91 14.66
N GLU A 479 -4.22 6.07 13.37
CA GLU A 479 -4.19 4.94 12.42
C GLU A 479 -2.79 4.32 12.32
N LYS A 480 -1.74 5.15 12.33
CA LYS A 480 -0.35 4.67 12.40
C LYS A 480 -0.08 3.89 13.69
N GLU A 481 -0.50 4.38 14.85
CA GLU A 481 -0.30 3.69 16.12
C GLU A 481 -1.06 2.35 16.18
N GLU A 482 -2.28 2.30 15.64
CA GLU A 482 -3.07 1.07 15.52
C GLU A 482 -2.39 0.04 14.61
N THR A 483 -1.92 0.47 13.43
CA THR A 483 -1.21 -0.41 12.49
C THR A 483 0.13 -0.91 13.05
N GLU A 484 0.89 -0.06 13.76
CA GLU A 484 2.11 -0.49 14.47
C GLU A 484 1.80 -1.50 15.58
N MET A 485 0.72 -1.33 16.35
CA MET A 485 0.30 -2.31 17.35
C MET A 485 -0.09 -3.66 16.73
N VAL A 486 -0.81 -3.65 15.61
CA VAL A 486 -1.18 -4.88 14.87
C VAL A 486 0.07 -5.58 14.34
N LEU A 487 1.03 -4.84 13.77
CA LEU A 487 2.29 -5.39 13.30
C LEU A 487 3.11 -6.00 14.45
N ARG A 488 3.18 -5.35 15.61
CA ARG A 488 3.85 -5.90 16.80
C ARG A 488 3.20 -7.21 17.26
N ARG A 489 1.88 -7.27 17.37
CA ARG A 489 1.17 -8.51 17.74
C ARG A 489 1.44 -9.64 16.74
N ARG A 490 1.42 -9.35 15.43
CA ARG A 490 1.75 -10.35 14.41
C ARG A 490 3.19 -10.83 14.49
N MET A 491 4.14 -9.94 14.81
CA MET A 491 5.53 -10.32 15.04
C MET A 491 5.68 -11.21 16.28
N GLU A 492 5.04 -10.86 17.39
CA GLU A 492 5.02 -11.68 18.61
C GLU A 492 4.38 -13.05 18.39
N GLU A 493 3.27 -13.12 17.65
CA GLU A 493 2.65 -14.39 17.25
C GLU A 493 3.58 -15.23 16.37
N ALA A 494 4.25 -14.60 15.39
CA ALA A 494 5.20 -15.27 14.52
C ALA A 494 6.41 -15.80 15.31
N GLU A 495 6.96 -15.02 16.24
CA GLU A 495 8.01 -15.48 17.17
C GLU A 495 7.52 -16.67 18.02
N GLY A 496 6.31 -16.59 18.56
CA GLY A 496 5.70 -17.68 19.31
C GLY A 496 5.46 -18.95 18.48
N THR A 497 5.20 -18.84 17.17
CA THR A 497 5.15 -20.01 16.26
C THR A 497 6.53 -20.56 15.96
N ARG A 498 7.54 -19.70 15.75
CA ARG A 498 8.92 -20.08 15.50
C ARG A 498 9.49 -20.84 16.69
N ASP A 499 9.27 -20.35 17.90
CA ASP A 499 9.82 -20.96 19.11
C ASP A 499 9.18 -22.33 19.40
N ARG A 500 7.88 -22.49 19.10
CA ARG A 500 7.21 -23.80 19.13
C ARG A 500 7.80 -24.78 18.11
N ALA A 501 8.00 -24.33 16.86
CA ALA A 501 8.59 -25.17 15.82
C ALA A 501 10.03 -25.57 16.16
N LEU A 502 10.84 -24.66 16.73
CA LEU A 502 12.18 -24.98 17.21
C LEU A 502 12.17 -26.04 18.30
N LYS A 503 11.23 -25.94 19.25
CA LYS A 503 11.08 -26.94 20.31
C LYS A 503 10.70 -28.33 19.76
N GLU A 504 9.78 -28.40 18.80
CA GLU A 504 9.41 -29.65 18.13
C GLU A 504 10.60 -30.25 17.34
N ILE A 505 11.39 -29.41 16.67
CA ILE A 505 12.62 -29.85 15.99
C ILE A 505 13.63 -30.42 16.99
N GLU A 506 13.78 -29.80 18.16
CA GLU A 506 14.71 -30.27 19.19
C GLU A 506 14.23 -31.58 19.82
N GLU A 507 12.93 -31.72 20.09
CA GLU A 507 12.32 -32.97 20.57
C GLU A 507 12.46 -34.12 19.55
N THR A 508 12.24 -33.83 18.26
CA THR A 508 12.42 -34.83 17.19
C THR A 508 13.89 -35.22 17.01
N LYS A 509 14.82 -34.27 17.15
CA LYS A 509 16.27 -34.54 17.14
C LYS A 509 16.67 -35.44 18.31
N GLU A 510 16.24 -35.14 19.54
CA GLU A 510 16.48 -36.02 20.69
C GLU A 510 15.91 -37.43 20.49
N ASN A 511 14.70 -37.53 19.94
CA ASN A 511 14.08 -38.84 19.70
C ASN A 511 14.84 -39.64 18.64
N ASN A 512 15.34 -38.98 17.59
CA ASN A 512 16.19 -39.59 16.58
C ASN A 512 17.54 -40.06 17.16
N GLU A 513 18.15 -39.29 18.05
CA GLU A 513 19.38 -39.68 18.76
C GLU A 513 19.13 -40.92 19.65
N ARG A 514 17.99 -40.98 20.35
CA ARG A 514 17.59 -42.16 21.14
C ARG A 514 17.33 -43.38 20.26
N MET A 515 16.67 -43.21 19.12
CA MET A 515 16.44 -44.27 18.13
C MET A 515 17.76 -44.82 17.56
N THR A 516 18.69 -43.93 17.17
CA THR A 516 20.01 -44.37 16.69
C THR A 516 20.83 -45.06 17.78
N ALA A 517 20.74 -44.63 19.03
CA ALA A 517 21.37 -45.34 20.15
C ALA A 517 20.79 -46.77 20.32
N ARG A 518 19.46 -46.92 20.28
CA ARG A 518 18.80 -48.24 20.36
C ARG A 518 19.20 -49.17 19.21
N LEU A 519 19.25 -48.66 17.98
CA LEU A 519 19.69 -49.44 16.81
C LEU A 519 21.16 -49.91 16.94
N ARG A 520 22.03 -49.08 17.54
CA ARG A 520 23.42 -49.49 17.82
C ARG A 520 23.48 -50.60 18.87
N GLU A 521 22.70 -50.49 19.95
CA GLU A 521 22.63 -51.56 20.96
C GLU A 521 22.08 -52.87 20.39
N GLU A 522 21.03 -52.82 19.57
CA GLU A 522 20.47 -54.01 18.92
C GLU A 522 21.47 -54.64 17.95
N SER A 523 22.21 -53.83 17.19
CA SER A 523 23.29 -54.30 16.31
C SER A 523 24.40 -55.01 17.10
N GLU A 524 24.84 -54.46 18.23
CA GLU A 524 25.84 -55.10 19.08
C GLU A 524 25.32 -56.40 19.70
N ARG A 525 24.08 -56.44 20.19
CA ARG A 525 23.44 -57.69 20.68
C ARG A 525 23.35 -58.75 19.58
N ALA A 526 23.07 -58.35 18.34
CA ALA A 526 23.03 -59.28 17.21
C ALA A 526 24.43 -59.85 16.90
N LYS A 527 25.47 -59.01 16.90
CA LYS A 527 26.86 -59.46 16.72
C LYS A 527 27.29 -60.43 17.81
N GLU A 528 26.90 -60.19 19.05
CA GLU A 528 27.22 -61.06 20.18
C GLU A 528 26.57 -62.45 20.03
N LYS A 529 25.28 -62.51 19.64
CA LYS A 529 24.61 -63.78 19.33
C LYS A 529 25.26 -64.54 18.17
N VAL A 530 25.77 -63.83 17.17
CA VAL A 530 26.52 -64.46 16.07
C VAL A 530 27.81 -65.08 16.61
N ARG A 531 28.58 -64.36 17.44
CA ARG A 531 29.78 -64.92 18.09
C ARG A 531 29.49 -66.15 18.94
N GLU A 532 28.41 -66.13 19.74
CA GLU A 532 27.99 -67.30 20.52
C GLU A 532 27.66 -68.50 19.62
N ARG A 533 27.02 -68.27 18.48
CA ARG A 533 26.73 -69.33 17.51
C ARG A 533 27.98 -69.86 16.83
N ASP A 534 28.92 -69.00 16.47
CA ASP A 534 30.20 -69.41 15.90
C ASP A 534 30.98 -70.29 16.90
N GLU A 535 31.00 -69.93 18.19
CA GLU A 535 31.60 -70.76 19.24
C GLU A 535 30.91 -72.12 19.39
N GLN A 536 29.57 -72.16 19.31
CA GLN A 536 28.83 -73.42 19.32
C GLN A 536 29.14 -74.28 18.09
N LEU A 537 29.28 -73.65 16.93
CA LEU A 537 29.57 -74.32 15.67
C LEU A 537 30.98 -74.92 15.67
N GLU A 538 31.97 -74.21 16.22
CA GLU A 538 33.33 -74.76 16.43
C GLU A 538 33.34 -75.94 17.41
N LYS A 539 32.56 -75.88 18.51
CA LYS A 539 32.41 -77.04 19.41
C LYS A 539 31.81 -78.25 18.69
N LEU A 540 30.86 -78.05 17.78
CA LEU A 540 30.26 -79.14 17.00
C LEU A 540 31.22 -79.70 15.96
N LYS A 541 32.00 -78.85 15.28
CA LYS A 541 33.07 -79.28 14.37
C LYS A 541 34.08 -80.18 15.08
N HIS A 542 34.57 -79.77 16.25
CA HIS A 542 35.53 -80.57 17.02
C HIS A 542 34.94 -81.93 17.42
N LYS A 543 33.67 -81.98 17.85
CA LYS A 543 32.98 -83.26 18.13
C LYS A 543 32.83 -84.14 16.89
N TRP A 544 32.60 -83.53 15.72
CA TRP A 544 32.51 -84.26 14.47
C TRP A 544 33.86 -84.82 14.02
N GLU A 545 34.95 -84.07 14.20
CA GLU A 545 36.32 -84.54 13.97
C GLU A 545 36.69 -85.71 14.90
N GLU A 546 36.32 -85.63 16.19
CA GLU A 546 36.44 -86.73 17.14
C GLU A 546 35.63 -87.96 16.71
N ALA A 547 34.36 -87.79 16.32
CA ALA A 547 33.54 -88.88 15.82
C ALA A 547 34.14 -89.51 14.54
N THR A 548 34.72 -88.69 13.67
CA THR A 548 35.35 -89.14 12.42
C THR A 548 36.63 -89.94 12.69
N THR A 549 37.46 -89.49 13.64
CA THR A 549 38.65 -90.25 14.07
C THR A 549 38.27 -91.57 14.73
N VAL A 550 37.23 -91.61 15.57
CA VAL A 550 36.67 -92.87 16.13
C VAL A 550 36.14 -93.79 15.03
N MET A 551 35.46 -93.25 14.01
CA MET A 551 34.96 -94.05 12.90
C MET A 551 36.10 -94.65 12.06
N GLN A 552 37.19 -93.89 11.85
CA GLN A 552 38.38 -94.36 11.15
C GLN A 552 39.10 -95.46 11.94
N THR A 553 39.21 -95.34 13.26
CA THR A 553 39.79 -96.40 14.10
C THR A 553 38.93 -97.65 14.09
N LEU A 554 37.59 -97.52 14.18
CA LEU A 554 36.67 -98.65 14.05
C LEU A 554 36.77 -99.33 12.68
N LYS A 555 36.88 -98.57 11.58
CA LYS A 555 37.14 -99.14 10.24
C LYS A 555 38.44 -99.95 10.20
N ARG A 556 39.52 -99.45 10.83
CA ARG A 556 40.79 -100.19 10.95
C ARG A 556 40.63 -101.47 11.75
N VAL A 557 39.95 -101.42 12.91
CA VAL A 557 39.68 -102.61 13.73
C VAL A 557 38.85 -103.64 12.97
N ALA A 558 37.75 -103.22 12.34
CA ALA A 558 36.91 -104.11 11.53
C ALA A 558 37.68 -104.72 10.33
N SER A 559 38.58 -103.95 9.70
CA SER A 559 39.43 -104.47 8.63
C SER A 559 40.44 -105.52 9.15
N LYS A 560 40.97 -105.32 10.35
CA LYS A 560 41.88 -106.25 11.02
C LYS A 560 41.15 -107.53 11.42
N GLU A 561 39.98 -107.43 12.03
CA GLU A 561 39.14 -108.58 12.38
C GLU A 561 38.72 -109.39 11.15
N ARG A 562 38.39 -108.72 10.03
CA ARG A 562 38.12 -109.42 8.76
C ARG A 562 39.33 -110.20 8.24
N LEU A 563 40.53 -109.64 8.34
CA LEU A 563 41.76 -110.33 7.96
C LEU A 563 42.06 -111.51 8.88
N GLU A 564 41.85 -111.35 10.19
CA GLU A 564 42.00 -112.42 11.19
C GLU A 564 40.98 -113.54 10.97
N MET A 565 39.71 -113.21 10.69
CA MET A 565 38.69 -114.20 10.33
C MET A 565 39.02 -114.92 9.02
N LYS A 566 39.54 -114.21 8.02
CA LYS A 566 39.98 -114.84 6.76
C LYS A 566 41.16 -115.80 6.99
N ALA A 567 42.14 -115.40 7.79
CA ALA A 567 43.26 -116.26 8.18
C ALA A 567 42.78 -117.48 9.01
N ALA A 568 41.78 -117.31 9.87
CA ALA A 568 41.15 -118.41 10.60
C ALA A 568 40.41 -119.37 9.67
N ALA A 569 39.68 -118.85 8.68
CA ALA A 569 38.99 -119.65 7.66
C ALA A 569 39.98 -120.45 6.80
N GLU A 570 41.09 -119.86 6.38
CA GLU A 570 42.17 -120.55 5.64
C GLU A 570 42.82 -121.65 6.48
N ARG A 571 43.03 -121.42 7.78
CA ARG A 571 43.50 -122.47 8.72
C ARG A 571 42.52 -123.63 8.80
N ILE A 572 41.22 -123.36 8.89
CA ILE A 572 40.16 -124.38 8.91
C ILE A 572 40.13 -125.16 7.59
N GLN A 573 40.26 -124.50 6.44
CA GLN A 573 40.32 -125.17 5.13
C GLN A 573 41.56 -126.07 4.97
N SER A 574 42.66 -125.81 5.68
CA SER A 574 43.86 -126.67 5.67
C SER A 574 43.79 -127.91 6.58
N LEU A 575 42.77 -128.00 7.46
CA LEU A 575 42.62 -129.11 8.40
C LEU A 575 42.36 -130.48 7.73
N PRO A 576 41.54 -130.61 6.67
CA PRO A 576 41.32 -131.87 5.99
C PRO A 576 42.62 -132.47 5.42
N GLU A 577 43.47 -131.66 4.79
CA GLU A 577 44.78 -132.13 4.28
C GLU A 577 45.72 -132.57 5.40
N LYS A 578 45.73 -131.86 6.54
CA LYS A 578 46.54 -132.25 7.70
C LYS A 578 46.03 -133.52 8.37
N VAL A 579 44.71 -133.69 8.44
CA VAL A 579 44.08 -134.92 8.94
C VAL A 579 44.38 -136.10 8.01
N GLU A 580 44.40 -135.89 6.70
CA GLU A 580 44.72 -136.95 5.73
C GLU A 580 46.20 -137.34 5.77
N LYS A 581 47.12 -136.37 5.92
CA LYS A 581 48.53 -136.66 6.22
C LYS A 581 48.71 -137.42 7.54
N ALA A 582 47.97 -137.06 8.59
CA ALA A 582 48.02 -137.75 9.88
C ALA A 582 47.47 -139.18 9.79
N LYS A 583 46.42 -139.43 9.00
CA LYS A 583 45.94 -140.79 8.69
C LYS A 583 46.99 -141.60 7.91
N GLY A 584 47.68 -140.98 6.96
CA GLY A 584 48.78 -141.60 6.23
C GLY A 584 49.91 -142.05 7.15
N ILE A 585 50.34 -141.19 8.08
CA ILE A 585 51.35 -141.52 9.10
C ILE A 585 50.85 -142.60 10.05
N ALA A 586 49.57 -142.56 10.47
CA ALA A 586 48.99 -143.58 11.34
C ALA A 586 48.87 -144.96 10.66
N MET A 587 48.63 -145.01 9.36
CA MET A 587 48.68 -146.26 8.58
C MET A 587 50.11 -146.80 8.51
N GLN A 588 51.10 -145.96 8.22
CA GLN A 588 52.52 -146.36 8.23
C GLN A 588 52.96 -146.89 9.60
N LEU A 589 52.51 -146.26 10.68
CA LEU A 589 52.76 -146.73 12.05
C LEU A 589 52.12 -148.10 12.34
N ARG A 590 50.92 -148.36 11.83
CA ARG A 590 50.28 -149.68 11.93
C ARG A 590 51.01 -150.74 11.11
N GLU A 591 51.49 -150.39 9.91
CA GLU A 591 52.30 -151.29 9.09
C GLU A 591 53.63 -151.63 9.78
N THR A 592 54.30 -150.65 10.40
CA THR A 592 55.51 -150.93 11.20
C THR A 592 55.22 -151.75 12.45
N GLN A 593 54.08 -151.54 13.13
CA GLN A 593 53.69 -152.38 14.27
C GLN A 593 53.31 -153.81 13.85
N GLN A 594 52.73 -154.00 12.66
CA GLN A 594 52.50 -155.32 12.06
C GLN A 594 53.82 -156.02 11.72
N GLN A 595 54.80 -155.30 11.17
CA GLN A 595 56.14 -155.85 10.90
C GLN A 595 56.87 -156.22 12.19
N GLU A 596 56.78 -155.42 13.25
CA GLU A 596 57.36 -155.74 14.56
C GLU A 596 56.70 -156.97 15.22
N THR A 597 55.39 -157.16 15.03
CA THR A 597 54.68 -158.34 15.57
C THR A 597 54.90 -159.61 14.77
N GLU A 598 55.24 -159.52 13.48
CA GLU A 598 55.69 -160.66 12.67
C GLU A 598 57.12 -161.09 13.02
N ILE A 599 58.00 -160.14 13.33
CA ILE A 599 59.37 -160.41 13.81
C ILE A 599 59.36 -161.10 15.19
N LEU A 600 58.40 -160.78 16.06
CA LEU A 600 58.27 -161.39 17.39
C LEU A 600 57.59 -162.78 17.40
N LYS A 601 57.12 -163.27 16.24
CA LYS A 601 56.46 -164.59 16.09
C LYS A 601 57.29 -165.64 15.34
N GLY A 602 58.46 -165.27 14.81
CA GLY A 602 59.48 -166.19 14.30
C GLY A 602 60.61 -166.37 15.31
#